data_AF-A0A7J5EZF0-F1
#
_entry.id   AF-A0A7J5EZF0-F1
#
_cell.length_a   1.000
_cell.length_b   1.000
_cell.length_c   1.000
_cell.angle_alpha   90.00
_cell.angle_beta   90.00
_cell.angle_gamma   90.00
#
_symmetry.space_group_name_H-M   'P 1'
#
loop_
_entity.id
_entity.type
_entity.pdbx_description
1 polymer ?
#
loop_
_entity_poly.entity_id
_entity_poly.type
_entity_poly.pdbx_seq_one_letter_code
_entity_poly.pdbx_strand_id
1 'polypeptide(L)'
;MPKTHINVFIDRKKFELADPVQTGRSLKELAGIPLNDVLFLDQPGDDLVVANDSQITLENGAHLHSQPAADYGDEQRYREIVELPQPDGWTYVVYRDFRLPGAYRPDRVDLLVKLPPTFPDAAPDMFWLSPHVALAASGASPRGTTTETVLGQPWQRFSWHLAPGAWRAGISELRDFLRCVIGRLERRD
;
A
#
# COMPACT_ATOMS: atom_id res chain seq x y z
N MET A 1 -42.33 -8.43 16.15
CA MET A 1 -40.99 -8.98 16.44
C MET A 1 -40.15 -7.84 16.98
N PRO A 2 -39.60 -7.90 18.21
CA PRO A 2 -38.69 -6.86 18.67
C PRO A 2 -37.48 -6.84 17.72
N LYS A 3 -37.14 -5.68 17.15
CA LYS A 3 -35.90 -5.52 16.40
C LYS A 3 -34.77 -5.68 17.40
N THR A 4 -34.06 -6.81 17.35
CA THR A 4 -32.90 -7.03 18.19
C THR A 4 -31.80 -6.08 17.73
N HIS A 5 -31.62 -4.99 18.47
CA HIS A 5 -30.52 -4.08 18.22
C HIS A 5 -29.23 -4.72 18.72
N ILE A 6 -28.16 -4.57 17.95
CA ILE A 6 -26.82 -5.00 18.35
C ILE A 6 -25.97 -3.77 18.64
N ASN A 7 -25.05 -3.91 19.58
CA ASN A 7 -24.04 -2.92 19.86
C ASN A 7 -22.74 -3.36 19.20
N VAL A 8 -22.06 -2.46 18.49
CA VAL A 8 -20.75 -2.70 17.91
C VAL A 8 -19.80 -1.58 18.30
N PHE A 9 -18.50 -1.83 18.25
CA PHE A 9 -17.47 -0.87 18.58
C PHE A 9 -16.61 -0.61 17.34
N ILE A 10 -16.59 0.62 16.84
CA ILE A 10 -15.75 1.02 15.70
C ILE A 10 -14.79 2.10 16.22
N ASP A 11 -13.47 1.87 16.13
CA ASP A 11 -12.43 2.76 16.67
C ASP A 11 -12.69 3.15 18.14
N ARG A 12 -13.07 2.15 18.95
CA ARG A 12 -13.42 2.26 20.37
C ARG A 12 -14.68 3.09 20.67
N LYS A 13 -15.40 3.58 19.66
CA LYS A 13 -16.70 4.24 19.82
C LYS A 13 -17.82 3.23 19.66
N LYS A 14 -18.84 3.33 20.51
CA LYS A 14 -20.00 2.44 20.52
C LYS A 14 -21.08 2.92 19.54
N PHE A 15 -21.60 2.02 18.72
CA PHE A 15 -22.72 2.25 17.81
C PHE A 15 -23.81 1.19 18.02
N GLU A 16 -25.07 1.58 17.80
CA GLU A 16 -26.22 0.69 17.86
C GLU A 16 -26.77 0.47 16.45
N LEU A 17 -26.91 -0.79 16.05
CA LEU A 17 -27.39 -1.19 14.73
C LEU A 17 -28.73 -1.92 14.87
N ALA A 18 -29.71 -1.52 14.06
CA ALA A 18 -31.01 -2.18 14.00
C ALA A 18 -31.01 -3.46 13.12
N ASP A 19 -29.99 -3.62 12.27
CA ASP A 19 -29.78 -4.77 11.40
C ASP A 19 -28.33 -5.27 11.58
N PRO A 20 -28.11 -6.53 12.02
CA PRO A 20 -26.76 -7.08 12.15
C PRO A 20 -26.04 -7.26 10.81
N VAL A 21 -26.78 -7.25 9.69
CA VAL A 21 -26.20 -7.40 8.36
C VAL A 21 -25.87 -6.03 7.79
N GLN A 22 -24.58 -5.77 7.58
CA GLN A 22 -24.05 -4.46 7.17
C GLN A 22 -23.08 -4.59 6.01
N THR A 23 -22.77 -3.47 5.35
CA THR A 23 -21.68 -3.38 4.38
C THR A 23 -20.49 -2.64 4.98
N GLY A 24 -19.29 -2.81 4.44
CA GLY A 24 -18.15 -1.99 4.86
C GLY A 24 -18.41 -0.49 4.69
N ARG A 25 -19.09 -0.11 3.60
CA ARG A 25 -19.50 1.27 3.31
C ARG A 25 -20.44 1.82 4.39
N SER A 26 -21.50 1.09 4.73
CA SER A 26 -22.48 1.57 5.72
C SER A 26 -21.86 1.75 7.11
N LEU A 27 -20.93 0.88 7.50
CA LEU A 27 -20.21 0.99 8.77
C LEU A 27 -19.23 2.18 8.78
N LYS A 28 -18.53 2.41 7.66
CA LYS A 28 -17.64 3.57 7.52
C LYS A 28 -18.41 4.90 7.53
N GLU A 29 -19.50 5.00 6.78
CA GLU A 29 -20.36 6.18 6.75
C GLU A 29 -20.94 6.48 8.14
N LEU A 30 -21.41 5.45 8.86
CA LEU A 30 -21.92 5.57 10.22
C LEU A 30 -20.88 6.14 11.20
N ALA A 31 -19.63 5.66 11.10
CA ALA A 31 -18.55 6.05 11.99
C ALA A 31 -17.80 7.32 11.54
N GLY A 32 -18.14 7.88 10.37
CA GLY A 32 -17.45 9.03 9.78
C GLY A 32 -16.04 8.68 9.26
N ILE A 33 -15.82 7.43 8.87
CA ILE A 33 -14.56 6.93 8.32
C ILE A 33 -14.54 7.18 6.81
N PRO A 34 -13.46 7.76 6.24
CA PRO A 34 -13.27 7.87 4.80
C PRO A 34 -13.40 6.52 4.08
N LEU A 35 -14.09 6.46 2.95
CA LEU A 35 -14.35 5.19 2.24
C LEU A 35 -13.10 4.51 1.68
N ASN A 36 -12.00 5.25 1.55
CA ASN A 36 -10.70 4.76 1.14
C ASN A 36 -9.93 4.08 2.28
N ASP A 37 -10.24 4.35 3.55
CA ASP A 37 -9.61 3.69 4.70
C ASP A 37 -9.97 2.20 4.74
N VAL A 38 -9.12 1.37 5.33
CA VAL A 38 -9.42 -0.06 5.48
C VAL A 38 -10.14 -0.27 6.80
N LEU A 39 -11.23 -1.02 6.74
CA LEU A 39 -11.99 -1.42 7.91
C LEU A 39 -11.71 -2.90 8.18
N PHE A 40 -11.34 -3.20 9.42
CA PHE A 40 -11.08 -4.53 9.90
C PHE A 40 -12.14 -4.92 10.93
N LEU A 41 -12.58 -6.18 10.89
CA LEU A 41 -13.38 -6.81 11.94
C LEU A 41 -12.46 -7.71 12.77
N ASP A 42 -12.38 -7.42 14.07
CA ASP A 42 -11.54 -8.15 15.01
C ASP A 42 -12.08 -9.58 15.16
N GLN A 43 -11.25 -10.58 14.88
CA GLN A 43 -11.60 -11.99 15.01
C GLN A 43 -10.49 -12.76 15.75
N PRO A 44 -10.80 -13.89 16.41
CA PRO A 44 -9.77 -14.75 16.99
C PRO A 44 -8.81 -15.28 15.90
N GLY A 45 -7.61 -14.71 15.82
CA GLY A 45 -6.63 -15.01 14.78
C GLY A 45 -6.22 -13.74 14.04
N ASP A 46 -6.42 -13.74 12.71
CA ASP A 46 -6.17 -12.58 11.86
C ASP A 46 -7.46 -11.78 11.65
N ASP A 47 -7.32 -10.45 11.59
CA ASP A 47 -8.46 -9.56 11.37
C ASP A 47 -9.04 -9.71 9.96
N LEU A 48 -10.37 -9.67 9.86
CA LEU A 48 -11.07 -9.76 8.58
C LEU A 48 -11.20 -8.37 7.94
N VAL A 49 -10.67 -8.20 6.71
CA VAL A 49 -10.89 -6.99 5.92
C VAL A 49 -12.34 -6.90 5.45
N VAL A 50 -13.00 -5.80 5.77
CA VAL A 50 -14.38 -5.49 5.36
C VAL A 50 -14.36 -4.53 4.17
N ALA A 51 -14.46 -5.06 2.96
CA ALA A 51 -14.54 -4.24 1.75
C ALA A 51 -15.84 -3.43 1.69
N ASN A 52 -15.82 -2.29 0.99
CA ASN A 52 -16.93 -1.33 0.96
C ASN A 52 -18.26 -1.97 0.55
N ASP A 53 -18.24 -2.80 -0.49
CA ASP A 53 -19.45 -3.37 -1.07
C ASP A 53 -19.70 -4.82 -0.62
N SER A 54 -18.87 -5.35 0.30
CA SER A 54 -19.05 -6.67 0.90
C SER A 54 -20.04 -6.61 2.05
N GLN A 55 -21.00 -7.54 2.04
CA GLN A 55 -21.96 -7.73 3.13
C GLN A 55 -21.39 -8.64 4.21
N ILE A 56 -21.47 -8.22 5.46
CA ILE A 56 -21.02 -8.97 6.65
C ILE A 56 -22.15 -9.05 7.68
N THR A 57 -22.17 -10.11 8.48
CA THR A 57 -23.09 -10.23 9.63
C THR A 57 -22.30 -10.04 10.91
N LEU A 58 -22.67 -9.02 11.70
CA LEU A 58 -21.99 -8.65 12.94
C LEU A 58 -22.68 -9.28 14.15
N GLU A 59 -21.86 -9.73 15.11
CA GLU A 59 -22.34 -10.17 16.41
C GLU A 59 -22.50 -8.99 17.38
N ASN A 60 -23.38 -9.14 18.37
CA ASN A 60 -23.50 -8.13 19.43
C ASN A 60 -22.21 -8.11 20.27
N GLY A 61 -21.57 -6.95 20.31
CA GLY A 61 -20.26 -6.75 20.92
C GLY A 61 -19.11 -6.82 19.92
N ALA A 62 -19.35 -6.94 18.61
CA ALA A 62 -18.29 -6.96 17.61
C ALA A 62 -17.41 -5.70 17.68
N HIS A 63 -16.10 -5.91 17.53
CA HIS A 63 -15.11 -4.84 17.48
C HIS A 63 -14.56 -4.70 16.07
N LEU A 64 -14.52 -3.47 15.59
CA LEU A 64 -13.92 -3.08 14.33
C LEU A 64 -12.94 -1.96 14.60
N HIS A 65 -11.87 -1.94 13.82
CA HIS A 65 -10.98 -0.81 13.78
C HIS A 65 -10.73 -0.40 12.34
N SER A 66 -10.72 0.90 12.12
CA SER A 66 -10.22 1.45 10.88
C SER A 66 -8.71 1.59 11.00
N GLN A 67 -8.05 1.37 9.89
CA GLN A 67 -6.74 1.95 9.69
C GLN A 67 -6.92 2.98 8.59
N PRO A 68 -6.39 4.20 8.76
CA PRO A 68 -6.19 5.10 7.63
C PRO A 68 -5.63 4.26 6.52
N ALA A 69 -6.16 4.44 5.33
CA ALA A 69 -5.71 3.74 4.15
C ALA A 69 -4.17 3.76 4.16
N ALA A 70 -3.52 2.66 4.60
CA ALA A 70 -2.22 2.65 5.28
C ALA A 70 -1.22 3.61 4.65
N ASP A 71 -1.19 4.88 5.09
CA ASP A 71 -0.65 6.03 4.33
C ASP A 71 -0.35 5.65 2.87
N TYR A 72 -1.40 5.31 2.12
CA TYR A 72 -1.34 4.52 0.86
C TYR A 72 -0.78 5.36 -0.29
N GLY A 73 0.37 5.99 -0.09
CA GLY A 73 0.73 7.16 -0.83
C GLY A 73 -0.34 8.23 -0.66
N ASP A 74 -0.04 9.24 0.15
CA ASP A 74 -0.27 10.63 -0.24
C ASP A 74 -0.60 10.68 -1.76
N GLU A 75 -1.82 11.03 -2.18
CA GLU A 75 -2.06 11.29 -3.61
C GLU A 75 -1.13 12.40 -4.14
N GLN A 76 -0.37 13.05 -3.23
CA GLN A 76 0.72 13.98 -3.49
C GLN A 76 2.14 13.39 -3.39
N ARG A 77 2.30 12.07 -3.14
CA ARG A 77 3.63 11.43 -3.08
C ARG A 77 4.26 11.51 -4.45
N TYR A 78 3.55 11.25 -5.53
CA TYR A 78 4.02 11.45 -6.89
C TYR A 78 3.04 12.36 -7.64
N ARG A 79 3.48 13.00 -8.72
CA ARG A 79 2.64 13.88 -9.54
C ARG A 79 2.00 13.18 -10.73
N GLU A 80 2.67 12.17 -11.25
CA GLU A 80 2.29 11.50 -12.48
C GLU A 80 2.79 10.05 -12.45
N ILE A 81 2.03 9.17 -13.10
CA ILE A 81 2.46 7.80 -13.39
C ILE A 81 2.58 7.68 -14.90
N VAL A 82 3.73 7.19 -15.37
CA VAL A 82 3.99 6.92 -16.78
C VAL A 82 4.25 5.42 -16.94
N GLU A 83 3.42 4.75 -17.72
CA GLU A 83 3.62 3.35 -18.09
C GLU A 83 4.28 3.27 -19.48
N LEU A 84 5.37 2.52 -19.56
CA LEU A 84 6.20 2.40 -20.74
C LEU A 84 6.36 0.92 -21.10
N PRO A 85 5.49 0.37 -21.97
CA PRO A 85 5.65 -0.98 -22.50
C PRO A 85 6.97 -1.12 -23.25
N GLN A 86 7.64 -2.26 -23.08
CA GLN A 86 8.92 -2.58 -23.70
C GLN A 86 8.74 -3.70 -24.75
N PRO A 87 9.59 -3.76 -25.80
CA PRO A 87 9.48 -4.75 -26.86
C PRO A 87 9.60 -6.21 -26.40
N ASP A 88 10.20 -6.46 -25.24
CA ASP A 88 10.40 -7.77 -24.63
C ASP A 88 9.23 -8.20 -23.73
N GLY A 89 8.14 -7.43 -23.72
CA GLY A 89 6.93 -7.70 -22.94
C GLY A 89 6.96 -7.15 -21.51
N TRP A 90 8.08 -6.57 -21.07
CA TRP A 90 8.11 -5.86 -19.79
C TRP A 90 7.34 -4.55 -19.87
N THR A 91 6.83 -4.06 -18.74
CA THR A 91 6.28 -2.70 -18.64
C THR A 91 7.02 -1.95 -17.56
N TYR A 92 7.59 -0.80 -17.90
CA TYR A 92 8.27 0.05 -16.92
C TYR A 92 7.31 1.13 -16.44
N VAL A 93 7.08 1.17 -15.13
CA VAL A 93 6.18 2.15 -14.51
C VAL A 93 7.03 3.16 -13.76
N VAL A 94 6.88 4.44 -14.11
CA VAL A 94 7.60 5.55 -13.50
C VAL A 94 6.64 6.45 -12.75
N TYR A 95 6.84 6.57 -11.44
CA TYR A 95 6.18 7.55 -10.59
C TYR A 95 7.05 8.81 -10.55
N ARG A 96 6.57 9.89 -11.16
CA ARG A 96 7.29 11.16 -11.29
C ARG A 96 7.17 12.01 -10.04
N ASP A 97 8.24 12.69 -9.66
CA ASP A 97 8.30 13.57 -8.47
C ASP A 97 7.82 12.86 -7.19
N PHE A 98 8.20 11.59 -7.04
CA PHE A 98 7.95 10.75 -5.88
C PHE A 98 8.64 11.28 -4.61
N ARG A 99 7.86 11.50 -3.54
CA ARG A 99 8.31 11.96 -2.23
C ARG A 99 8.82 10.79 -1.42
N LEU A 100 10.11 10.80 -1.15
CA LEU A 100 10.73 9.83 -0.26
C LEU A 100 10.36 10.12 1.19
N PRO A 101 10.30 9.08 2.04
CA PRO A 101 10.30 9.28 3.47
C PRO A 101 11.58 10.01 3.89
N GLY A 102 11.51 10.79 4.99
CA GLY A 102 12.54 11.77 5.39
C GLY A 102 13.94 11.23 5.75
N ALA A 103 14.23 9.96 5.47
CA ALA A 103 15.53 9.32 5.66
C ALA A 103 16.55 9.61 4.53
N TYR A 104 16.10 10.14 3.38
CA TYR A 104 16.95 10.34 2.20
C TYR A 104 16.98 11.80 1.74
N ARG A 105 18.03 12.15 0.99
CA ARG A 105 18.12 13.37 0.18
C ARG A 105 18.58 13.05 -1.26
N PRO A 106 18.03 13.72 -2.29
CA PRO A 106 16.89 14.64 -2.21
C PRO A 106 15.61 13.92 -1.75
N ASP A 107 14.62 14.68 -1.27
CA ASP A 107 13.34 14.14 -0.78
C ASP A 107 12.31 13.92 -1.90
N ARG A 108 12.63 14.36 -3.12
CA ARG A 108 11.84 14.14 -4.34
C ARG A 108 12.72 13.48 -5.41
N VAL A 109 12.22 12.40 -5.99
CA VAL A 109 12.87 11.60 -7.04
C VAL A 109 11.82 11.02 -7.97
N ASP A 110 12.21 10.58 -9.15
CA ASP A 110 11.42 9.62 -9.90
C ASP A 110 11.67 8.22 -9.33
N LEU A 111 10.61 7.43 -9.20
CA LEU A 111 10.65 6.04 -8.77
C LEU A 111 10.21 5.15 -9.93
N LEU A 112 11.06 4.22 -10.34
CA LEU A 112 10.78 3.27 -11.42
C LEU A 112 10.61 1.86 -10.84
N VAL A 113 9.61 1.15 -11.35
CA VAL A 113 9.35 -0.28 -11.12
C VAL A 113 9.27 -0.97 -12.49
N LYS A 114 9.88 -2.15 -12.61
CA LYS A 114 9.79 -2.98 -13.82
C LYS A 114 8.78 -4.12 -13.58
N LEU A 115 7.71 -4.14 -14.35
CA LEU A 115 6.70 -5.20 -14.30
C LEU A 115 7.07 -6.32 -15.27
N PRO A 116 7.18 -7.58 -14.80
CA PRO A 116 7.44 -8.71 -15.67
C PRO A 116 6.30 -8.95 -16.67
N PRO A 117 6.56 -9.63 -17.81
CA PRO A 117 5.52 -9.93 -18.80
C PRO A 117 4.33 -10.74 -18.24
N THR A 118 4.55 -11.49 -17.17
CA THR A 118 3.53 -12.31 -16.50
C THR A 118 2.94 -11.63 -15.27
N PHE A 119 3.15 -10.33 -15.08
CA PHE A 119 2.48 -9.57 -14.02
C PHE A 119 0.94 -9.62 -14.21
N PRO A 120 0.13 -9.83 -13.16
CA PRO A 120 0.48 -9.91 -11.74
C PRO A 120 0.81 -11.34 -11.22
N ASP A 121 0.84 -12.36 -12.06
CA ASP A 121 1.20 -13.73 -11.63
C ASP A 121 2.66 -13.82 -11.16
N ALA A 122 3.55 -13.02 -11.76
CA ALA A 122 4.90 -12.79 -11.25
C ALA A 122 5.03 -11.42 -10.58
N ALA A 123 5.72 -11.39 -9.43
CA ALA A 123 6.00 -10.16 -8.71
C ALA A 123 7.00 -9.28 -9.48
N PRO A 124 6.86 -7.95 -9.41
CA PRO A 124 7.98 -7.05 -9.71
C PRO A 124 9.15 -7.36 -8.77
N ASP A 125 10.36 -7.06 -9.24
CA ASP A 125 11.57 -7.21 -8.46
C ASP A 125 12.36 -5.91 -8.47
N MET A 126 12.90 -5.54 -7.29
CA MET A 126 13.68 -4.32 -7.10
C MET A 126 12.92 -3.01 -7.37
N PHE A 127 13.59 -1.88 -7.17
CA PHE A 127 13.11 -0.58 -7.60
C PHE A 127 14.30 0.34 -7.90
N TRP A 128 14.03 1.42 -8.61
CA TRP A 128 15.05 2.35 -9.10
C TRP A 128 14.66 3.78 -8.74
N LEU A 129 15.61 4.59 -8.29
CA LEU A 129 15.42 6.02 -7.98
C LEU A 129 16.30 6.90 -8.88
N SER A 130 15.76 8.03 -9.33
CA SER A 130 16.52 9.06 -10.04
C SER A 130 16.03 10.47 -9.66
N PRO A 131 16.88 11.42 -9.24
CA PRO A 131 18.33 11.28 -9.09
C PRO A 131 18.72 10.28 -7.99
N HIS A 132 20.00 9.94 -7.94
CA HIS A 132 20.54 9.12 -6.87
C HIS A 132 20.33 9.79 -5.50
N VAL A 133 20.04 8.97 -4.50
CA VAL A 133 19.79 9.39 -3.13
C VAL A 133 20.95 9.03 -2.21
N ALA A 134 21.11 9.85 -1.18
CA ALA A 134 22.01 9.64 -0.06
C ALA A 134 21.21 9.65 1.26
N LEU A 135 21.74 9.00 2.29
CA LEU A 135 21.16 9.05 3.63
C LEU A 135 21.21 10.48 4.16
N ALA A 136 20.07 11.03 4.58
CA ALA A 136 19.97 12.42 5.03
C ALA A 136 20.86 12.72 6.25
N ALA A 137 21.10 11.71 7.09
CA ALA A 137 21.89 11.84 8.32
C ALA A 137 23.41 11.83 8.10
N SER A 138 23.91 11.09 7.12
CA SER A 138 25.35 10.84 6.93
C SER A 138 25.90 11.26 5.56
N GLY A 139 25.03 11.51 4.58
CA GLY A 139 25.43 11.75 3.18
C GLY A 139 25.96 10.50 2.46
N ALA A 140 25.99 9.34 3.11
CA ALA A 140 26.45 8.10 2.51
C ALA A 140 25.41 7.52 1.53
N SER A 141 25.87 6.74 0.55
CA SER A 141 24.96 5.98 -0.31
C SER A 141 24.25 4.86 0.49
N PRO A 142 22.95 4.64 0.26
CA PRO A 142 22.22 3.56 0.91
C PRO A 142 22.78 2.18 0.57
N ARG A 143 22.61 1.23 1.49
CA ARG A 143 23.09 -0.15 1.30
C ARG A 143 22.30 -0.87 0.21
N GLY A 144 22.97 -1.80 -0.47
CA GLY A 144 22.35 -2.61 -1.51
C GLY A 144 22.04 -1.85 -2.80
N THR A 145 22.66 -0.68 -3.01
CA THR A 145 22.44 0.12 -4.22
C THR A 145 23.55 -0.06 -5.26
N THR A 146 23.18 -0.02 -6.54
CA THR A 146 24.09 0.02 -7.69
C THR A 146 23.53 0.93 -8.77
N THR A 147 24.37 1.51 -9.63
CA THR A 147 23.91 2.27 -10.80
C THR A 147 23.52 1.33 -11.94
N GLU A 148 22.36 1.55 -12.56
CA GLU A 148 21.94 0.87 -13.79
C GLU A 148 21.43 1.91 -14.79
N THR A 149 21.68 1.71 -16.09
CA THR A 149 21.09 2.55 -17.13
C THR A 149 19.74 1.98 -17.55
N VAL A 150 18.66 2.73 -17.34
CA VAL A 150 17.28 2.35 -17.69
C VAL A 150 16.63 3.52 -18.41
N LEU A 151 15.94 3.26 -19.53
CA LEU A 151 15.35 4.31 -20.38
C LEU A 151 16.38 5.37 -20.84
N GLY A 152 17.63 4.95 -21.11
CA GLY A 152 18.69 5.83 -21.60
C GLY A 152 19.32 6.77 -20.56
N GLN A 153 18.96 6.64 -19.27
CA GLN A 153 19.51 7.48 -18.20
C GLN A 153 19.97 6.64 -17.00
N PRO A 154 20.89 7.14 -16.15
CA PRO A 154 21.34 6.43 -14.96
C PRO A 154 20.26 6.47 -13.87
N TRP A 155 20.09 5.32 -13.21
CA TRP A 155 19.21 5.13 -12.07
C TRP A 155 19.96 4.42 -10.94
N GLN A 156 19.61 4.77 -9.70
CA GLN A 156 20.07 4.04 -8.54
C GLN A 156 19.13 2.86 -8.28
N ARG A 157 19.58 1.65 -8.62
CA ARG A 157 18.86 0.42 -8.34
C ARG A 157 19.04 0.01 -6.88
N PHE A 158 17.94 -0.32 -6.22
CA PHE A 158 17.94 -0.97 -4.91
C PHE A 158 17.77 -2.48 -5.08
N SER A 159 18.80 -3.24 -4.72
CA SER A 159 18.78 -4.71 -4.71
C SER A 159 18.01 -5.20 -3.50
N TRP A 160 16.69 -5.27 -3.64
CA TRP A 160 15.80 -5.66 -2.57
C TRP A 160 14.68 -6.52 -3.12
N HIS A 161 14.39 -7.60 -2.40
CA HIS A 161 13.38 -8.60 -2.76
C HIS A 161 12.26 -8.58 -1.72
N LEU A 162 11.05 -8.91 -2.16
CA LEU A 162 9.94 -9.19 -1.27
C LEU A 162 10.28 -10.35 -0.35
N ALA A 163 9.71 -10.33 0.86
CA ALA A 163 9.80 -11.48 1.76
C ALA A 163 9.09 -12.70 1.12
N PRO A 164 9.56 -13.92 1.39
CA PRO A 164 8.88 -15.13 0.92
C PRO A 164 7.39 -15.12 1.30
N GLY A 165 6.51 -15.36 0.33
CA GLY A 165 5.06 -15.38 0.53
C GLY A 165 4.37 -14.01 0.58
N ALA A 166 5.13 -12.89 0.50
CA ALA A 166 4.54 -11.55 0.50
C ALA A 166 3.77 -11.22 -0.80
N TRP A 167 4.14 -11.84 -1.93
CA TRP A 167 3.39 -11.76 -3.18
C TRP A 167 2.50 -12.98 -3.35
N ARG A 168 1.24 -12.77 -3.71
CA ARG A 168 0.27 -13.81 -3.99
C ARG A 168 -0.15 -13.70 -5.46
N ALA A 169 0.25 -14.67 -6.28
CA ALA A 169 -0.09 -14.71 -7.71
C ALA A 169 -1.61 -14.59 -7.91
N GLY A 170 -2.03 -13.76 -8.87
CA GLY A 170 -3.43 -13.48 -9.16
C GLY A 170 -4.21 -12.70 -8.09
N ILE A 171 -3.57 -12.30 -6.98
CA ILE A 171 -4.22 -11.59 -5.86
C ILE A 171 -3.50 -10.27 -5.57
N SER A 172 -2.17 -10.28 -5.52
CA SER A 172 -1.37 -9.09 -5.27
C SER A 172 -1.36 -8.17 -6.49
N GLU A 173 -1.41 -6.86 -6.24
CA GLU A 173 -1.41 -5.82 -7.25
C GLU A 173 -0.17 -4.92 -7.13
N LEU A 174 0.05 -4.03 -8.12
CA LEU A 174 1.19 -3.10 -8.11
C LEU A 174 1.19 -2.21 -6.86
N ARG A 175 0.00 -1.87 -6.34
CA ARG A 175 -0.15 -1.14 -5.07
C ARG A 175 0.48 -1.88 -3.90
N ASP A 176 0.41 -3.22 -3.88
CA ASP A 176 0.96 -4.03 -2.81
C ASP A 176 2.49 -4.01 -2.84
N PHE A 177 3.06 -4.08 -4.04
CA PHE A 177 4.50 -3.92 -4.24
C PHE A 177 4.99 -2.55 -3.77
N LEU A 178 4.28 -1.47 -4.16
CA LEU A 178 4.65 -0.11 -3.80
C LEU A 178 4.63 0.10 -2.28
N ARG A 179 3.68 -0.50 -1.55
CA ARG A 179 3.68 -0.49 -0.07
C ARG A 179 4.96 -1.09 0.50
N CYS A 180 5.42 -2.21 -0.04
CA CYS A 180 6.64 -2.83 0.44
C CYS A 180 7.88 -2.00 0.11
N VAL A 181 7.91 -1.31 -1.04
CA VAL A 181 8.97 -0.36 -1.40
C VAL A 181 9.00 0.83 -0.42
N ILE A 182 7.85 1.43 -0.11
CA ILE A 182 7.76 2.52 0.87
C ILE A 182 8.25 2.05 2.24
N GLY A 183 7.76 0.90 2.71
CA GLY A 183 8.20 0.31 3.99
C GLY A 183 9.70 0.01 4.02
N ARG A 184 10.32 -0.34 2.88
CA ARG A 184 11.78 -0.48 2.76
C ARG A 184 12.49 0.88 2.90
N LEU A 185 11.96 1.92 2.27
CA LEU A 185 12.52 3.28 2.32
C LEU A 185 12.36 3.92 3.71
N GLU A 186 11.35 3.54 4.49
CA GLU A 186 11.17 4.05 5.85
C GLU A 186 12.14 3.43 6.87
N ARG A 187 12.69 2.24 6.58
CA ARG A 187 13.69 1.60 7.44
C ARG A 187 14.96 2.46 7.46
N ARG A 188 15.29 2.94 8.66
CA ARG A 188 16.59 3.58 8.96
C ARG A 188 17.63 2.46 9.01
N ASP A 189 18.46 2.36 7.97
CA ASP A 189 19.60 1.43 7.91
C ASP A 189 20.63 1.72 9.02
#